data_AF-A0A918FP81-F1
#
_entry.id   AF-A0A918FP81-F1
#
_cell.length_a   1.000
_cell.length_b   1.000
_cell.length_c   1.000
_cell.angle_alpha   90.00
_cell.angle_beta   90.00
_cell.angle_gamma   90.00
#
_symmetry.space_group_name_H-M   'P 1'
#
loop_
_entity.id
_entity.type
_entity.pdbx_description
1 polymer ?
#
loop_
_entity_poly.entity_id
_entity_poly.type
_entity_poly.pdbx_seq_one_letter_code
_entity_poly.pdbx_strand_id
1 'polypeptide(L)'
;MVLECHQAVVAEFPEYELLAVKQKWGSLAFQAFPRPWQHGGNWTDAEHARLHAVTDAFADRSEGICERCAANGSLRESWRILLVLCDRCETLIPEHGHL
;
A
#
# COMPACT_ATOMS: atom_id res chain seq x y z
N MET A 1 3.20 5.55 -8.00
CA MET A 1 2.19 5.10 -7.02
C MET A 1 2.57 5.34 -5.57
N VAL A 2 3.57 4.66 -4.98
CA VAL A 2 3.93 4.89 -3.56
C VAL A 2 4.32 6.35 -3.28
N LEU A 3 5.18 6.93 -4.12
CA LEU A 3 5.58 8.35 -4.01
C LEU A 3 4.38 9.31 -4.17
N GLU A 4 3.49 9.02 -5.10
CA GLU A 4 2.29 9.84 -5.36
C GLU A 4 1.31 9.77 -4.17
N CYS A 5 1.10 8.58 -3.61
CA CYS A 5 0.32 8.39 -2.39
C CYS A 5 0.95 9.16 -1.22
N HIS A 6 2.27 9.04 -1.04
CA HIS A 6 3.01 9.77 -0.01
C HIS A 6 2.81 11.29 -0.15
N GLN A 7 2.96 11.83 -1.37
CA GLN A 7 2.76 13.25 -1.68
C GLN A 7 1.32 13.72 -1.42
N ALA A 8 0.32 12.91 -1.79
CA ALA A 8 -1.08 13.22 -1.53
C ALA A 8 -1.38 13.28 -0.02
N VAL A 9 -0.80 12.37 0.77
CA VAL A 9 -0.93 12.39 2.23
C VAL A 9 -0.19 13.58 2.84
N VAL A 10 1.01 13.96 2.32
CA VAL A 10 1.72 15.18 2.78
C VAL A 10 0.84 16.42 2.58
N ALA A 11 0.13 16.50 1.45
CA ALA A 11 -0.71 17.65 1.15
C ALA A 11 -1.91 17.79 2.13
N GLU A 12 -2.49 16.67 2.56
CA GLU A 12 -3.62 16.65 3.50
C GLU A 12 -3.17 16.75 4.97
N PHE A 13 -2.04 16.15 5.31
CA PHE A 13 -1.51 16.08 6.68
C PHE A 13 -0.03 16.50 6.72
N PRO A 14 0.30 17.80 6.66
CA PRO A 14 1.70 18.23 6.52
C PRO A 14 2.66 17.78 7.64
N GLU A 15 2.12 17.49 8.82
CA GLU A 15 2.89 17.07 9.99
C GLU A 15 3.01 15.55 10.14
N TYR A 16 2.39 14.77 9.25
CA TYR A 16 2.31 13.32 9.43
C TYR A 16 3.68 12.64 9.39
N GLU A 17 3.78 11.55 10.15
CA GLU A 17 4.96 10.70 10.17
C GLU A 17 4.67 9.40 9.42
N LEU A 18 5.33 9.20 8.27
CA LEU A 18 5.23 7.95 7.52
C LEU A 18 6.01 6.85 8.27
N LEU A 19 5.34 5.74 8.59
CA LEU A 19 6.00 4.56 9.13
C LEU A 19 6.37 3.59 8.02
N ALA A 20 5.40 3.26 7.18
CA ALA A 20 5.60 2.37 6.06
C ALA A 20 4.48 2.47 5.03
N VAL A 21 4.85 2.27 3.77
CA VAL A 21 3.92 1.86 2.72
C VAL A 21 4.33 0.47 2.30
N LYS A 22 3.40 -0.49 2.39
CA LYS A 22 3.65 -1.90 2.08
C LYS A 22 2.55 -2.38 1.15
N GLN A 23 2.82 -3.32 0.26
CA GLN A 23 1.73 -4.11 -0.29
C GLN A 23 1.45 -5.27 0.66
N LYS A 24 0.16 -5.48 0.97
CA LYS A 24 -0.31 -6.51 1.85
C LYS A 24 -1.62 -7.04 1.28
N TRP A 25 -1.69 -8.35 1.10
CA TRP A 25 -2.86 -9.04 0.56
C TRP A 25 -3.28 -8.56 -0.83
N GLY A 26 -2.31 -8.26 -1.71
CA GLY A 26 -2.58 -7.80 -3.08
C GLY A 26 -3.00 -6.33 -3.20
N SER A 27 -2.92 -5.54 -2.12
CA SER A 27 -3.26 -4.11 -2.16
C SER A 27 -2.27 -3.28 -1.36
N LEU A 28 -2.14 -1.99 -1.69
CA LEU A 28 -1.29 -1.04 -1.00
C LEU A 28 -1.89 -0.71 0.38
N ALA A 29 -1.13 -1.04 1.41
CA ALA A 29 -1.42 -0.77 2.80
C ALA A 29 -0.52 0.37 3.32
N PHE A 30 -1.16 1.37 3.90
CA PHE A 30 -0.52 2.56 4.43
C PHE A 30 -0.44 2.52 5.97
N GLN A 31 0.72 2.87 6.53
CA GLN A 31 0.94 2.98 7.97
C GLN A 31 1.63 4.30 8.28
N ALA A 32 0.96 5.12 9.09
CA ALA A 32 1.43 6.45 9.47
C ALA A 32 0.85 6.88 10.82
N PHE A 33 1.47 7.91 11.41
CA PHE A 33 0.88 8.72 12.48
C PHE A 33 0.45 10.09 11.93
N PRO A 34 -0.59 10.73 12.49
CA PRO A 34 -1.08 12.03 12.02
C PRO A 34 -0.06 13.17 12.25
N ARG A 35 0.89 12.92 13.14
CA ARG A 35 1.91 13.83 13.65
C ARG A 35 3.07 13.00 14.22
N PRO A 36 4.23 13.61 14.52
CA PRO A 36 5.34 12.88 15.14
C PRO A 36 4.88 12.10 16.36
N TRP A 37 5.31 10.85 16.48
CA TRP A 37 4.80 9.94 17.48
C TRP A 37 4.95 10.49 18.91
N GLN A 38 3.83 10.46 19.65
CA GLN A 38 3.75 10.76 21.08
C GLN A 38 2.79 9.77 21.75
N HIS A 39 2.94 9.57 23.06
CA HIS A 39 2.03 8.72 23.82
C HIS A 39 0.58 9.26 23.73
N GLY A 40 -0.32 8.50 23.10
CA GLY A 40 -1.71 8.91 22.85
C GLY A 40 -1.94 9.71 21.55
N GLY A 41 -0.89 9.88 20.72
CA GLY A 41 -0.93 10.61 19.44
C GLY A 41 -1.61 9.85 18.29
N ASN A 42 -2.75 9.22 18.54
CA ASN A 42 -3.51 8.49 17.53
C ASN A 42 -4.29 9.44 16.61
N TRP A 43 -4.69 8.88 15.46
CA TRP A 43 -5.68 9.46 14.57
C TRP A 43 -7.03 9.59 15.30
N THR A 44 -7.71 10.71 15.10
CA THR A 44 -9.14 10.82 15.37
C THR A 44 -9.95 10.14 14.27
N ASP A 45 -11.21 9.81 14.53
CA ASP A 45 -12.10 9.21 13.51
C ASP A 45 -12.22 10.07 12.25
N ALA A 46 -12.28 11.40 12.42
CA ALA A 46 -12.35 12.34 11.30
C ALA A 46 -11.05 12.37 10.49
N GLU A 47 -9.89 12.30 11.14
CA GLU A 47 -8.60 12.22 10.42
C GLU A 47 -8.44 10.86 9.74
N HIS A 48 -8.88 9.76 10.37
CA HIS A 48 -8.93 8.44 9.75
C HIS A 48 -9.77 8.45 8.47
N ALA A 49 -10.97 9.02 8.51
CA ALA A 49 -11.85 9.10 7.34
C ALA A 49 -11.20 9.89 6.18
N ARG A 50 -10.50 10.99 6.48
CA ARG A 50 -9.78 11.77 5.46
C ARG A 50 -8.55 11.04 4.92
N LEU A 51 -7.81 10.36 5.80
CA LEU A 51 -6.69 9.52 5.38
C LEU A 51 -7.16 8.43 4.41
N HIS A 52 -8.24 7.72 4.75
CA HIS A 52 -8.86 6.72 3.88
C HIS A 52 -9.29 7.32 2.54
N ALA A 53 -9.98 8.46 2.54
CA ALA A 53 -10.36 9.13 1.30
C ALA A 53 -9.16 9.43 0.38
N VAL A 54 -7.99 9.73 0.95
CA VAL A 54 -6.75 9.92 0.18
C VAL A 54 -6.16 8.58 -0.27
N THR A 55 -6.06 7.58 0.61
CA THR A 55 -5.30 6.35 0.34
C THR A 55 -6.07 5.28 -0.43
N ASP A 56 -7.40 5.22 -0.30
CA ASP A 56 -8.23 4.14 -0.85
C ASP A 56 -8.14 4.11 -2.39
N ALA A 57 -8.11 5.27 -3.05
CA ALA A 57 -7.91 5.33 -4.50
C ALA A 57 -6.56 4.75 -4.96
N PHE A 58 -5.52 4.82 -4.12
CA PHE A 58 -4.22 4.20 -4.41
C PHE A 58 -4.23 2.71 -4.09
N ALA A 59 -4.94 2.30 -3.04
CA ALA A 59 -5.18 0.89 -2.72
C ALA A 59 -5.89 0.20 -3.89
N ASP A 60 -7.03 0.73 -4.34
CA ASP A 60 -7.81 0.19 -5.46
C ASP A 60 -6.98 0.08 -6.74
N ARG A 61 -6.21 1.14 -7.08
CA ARG A 61 -5.34 1.14 -8.26
C ARG A 61 -4.24 0.10 -8.16
N SER A 62 -3.73 -0.17 -6.96
CA SER A 62 -2.64 -1.11 -6.75
C SER A 62 -3.05 -2.56 -7.00
N GLU A 63 -4.33 -2.88 -6.89
CA GLU A 63 -4.87 -4.24 -7.10
C GLU A 63 -4.71 -4.73 -8.55
N GLY A 64 -4.48 -3.81 -9.48
CA GLY A 64 -4.21 -4.09 -10.89
C GLY A 64 -2.74 -3.95 -11.30
N ILE A 65 -1.83 -3.70 -10.37
CA ILE A 65 -0.41 -3.41 -10.66
C ILE A 65 0.49 -4.49 -10.08
N CYS A 66 1.31 -5.09 -10.93
CA CYS A 66 2.28 -6.10 -10.58
C CYS A 66 3.26 -5.59 -9.52
N GLU A 67 3.29 -6.23 -8.36
CA GLU A 67 4.11 -5.79 -7.21
C GLU A 67 5.62 -5.83 -7.51
N ARG A 68 6.03 -6.66 -8.49
CA ARG A 68 7.45 -6.86 -8.84
C ARG A 68 7.98 -5.91 -9.91
N CYS A 69 7.15 -5.57 -10.91
CA CYS A 69 7.61 -4.83 -12.09
C CYS A 69 6.75 -3.62 -12.48
N ALA A 70 5.69 -3.33 -11.72
CA ALA A 70 4.75 -2.25 -11.96
C ALA A 70 3.97 -2.30 -13.29
N ALA A 71 4.03 -3.41 -14.03
CA ALA A 71 3.15 -3.66 -15.17
C ALA A 71 1.72 -3.98 -14.72
N ASN A 72 0.76 -4.04 -15.65
CA ASN A 72 -0.58 -4.53 -15.33
C ASN A 72 -0.50 -5.97 -14.81
N GLY A 73 -1.19 -6.24 -13.72
CA GLY A 73 -1.26 -7.54 -13.06
C GLY A 73 -2.68 -7.88 -12.64
N SER A 74 -2.82 -9.04 -12.04
CA SER A 74 -4.05 -9.47 -11.37
C SER A 74 -3.70 -10.22 -10.10
N LEU A 75 -4.64 -10.26 -9.16
CA LEU A 75 -4.50 -11.00 -7.91
C LEU A 75 -4.25 -12.49 -8.21
N ARG A 76 -3.22 -13.04 -7.59
CA ARG A 76 -2.83 -14.45 -7.70
C ARG A 76 -3.16 -15.17 -6.40
N GLU A 77 -4.12 -16.07 -6.50
CA GLU A 77 -4.57 -16.94 -5.41
C GLU A 77 -3.81 -18.28 -5.38
N SER A 78 -2.95 -18.52 -6.37
CA SER A 78 -2.09 -19.71 -6.49
C SER A 78 -1.07 -19.86 -5.35
N TRP A 79 -0.84 -18.80 -4.58
CA TRP A 79 0.20 -18.73 -3.56
C TRP A 79 -0.36 -18.64 -2.14
N ARG A 80 0.48 -19.01 -1.16
CA ARG A 80 0.16 -18.81 0.28
C ARG A 80 0.08 -17.34 0.68
N ILE A 81 0.60 -16.45 -0.15
CA ILE A 81 0.53 -15.00 0.00
C ILE A 81 -0.22 -14.43 -1.20
N LEU A 82 -1.20 -13.57 -0.95
CA LEU A 82 -1.94 -12.88 -2.00
C LEU A 82 -1.05 -11.77 -2.58
N LEU A 83 -0.71 -11.91 -3.86
CA LEU A 83 0.10 -10.96 -4.61
C LEU A 83 -0.60 -10.57 -5.90
N VAL A 84 -0.44 -9.32 -6.34
CA VAL A 84 -0.81 -8.91 -7.69
C VAL A 84 0.38 -9.08 -8.61
N LEU A 85 0.30 -9.98 -9.59
CA LEU A 85 1.41 -10.25 -10.50
C LEU A 85 0.96 -10.29 -11.96
N CYS A 86 1.81 -9.79 -12.85
CA CYS A 86 1.69 -10.07 -14.27
C CYS A 86 2.13 -11.53 -14.54
N ASP A 87 1.66 -12.12 -15.65
CA ASP A 87 1.94 -13.53 -15.98
C ASP A 87 3.44 -13.84 -16.01
N ARG A 88 4.26 -12.89 -16.47
CA ARG A 88 5.72 -13.05 -16.49
C ARG A 88 6.31 -13.12 -15.09
N CYS A 89 5.84 -12.31 -14.15
CA CYS A 89 6.39 -12.30 -12.80
C CYS A 89 5.88 -13.49 -12.00
N GLU A 90 4.65 -13.95 -12.24
CA GLU A 90 4.08 -15.17 -11.67
C GLU A 90 4.98 -16.38 -11.90
N THR A 91 5.47 -16.57 -13.13
CA THR A 91 6.33 -17.72 -13.47
C THR A 91 7.77 -17.60 -12.93
N LEU A 92 8.16 -16.42 -12.44
CA LEU A 92 9.50 -16.14 -11.92
C LEU A 92 9.57 -16.18 -10.39
N ILE A 93 8.47 -16.48 -9.71
CA ILE A 93 8.48 -16.71 -8.26
C ILE A 93 8.71 -18.21 -8.04
N PRO A 94 9.78 -18.62 -7.33
CA PRO A 94 9.98 -20.03 -6.99
C PRO A 94 8.81 -20.56 -6.15
N GLU A 95 8.49 -21.86 -6.25
CA GLU A 95 7.41 -22.54 -5.50
C GLU A 95 7.48 -22.34 -3.97
N HIS A 96 8.61 -21.86 -3.45
CA HIS A 96 8.85 -21.66 -2.02
C HIS A 96 8.90 -20.17 -1.61
N GLY A 97 8.59 -19.23 -2.51
CA GLY A 97 8.36 -17.83 -2.17
C GLY A 97 9.59 -17.05 -1.66
N HIS A 98 10.79 -17.59 -1.83
CA HIS A 98 12.04 -16.89 -1.48
C HIS A 98 12.64 -16.21 -2.72
N LEU A 99 12.88 -14.90 -2.62
CA LEU A 99 13.77 -14.14 -3.50
C LEU A 99 15.22 -14.26 -3.02
#